data_AF-A0A0H3G340-F1
#
_entry.id   AF-A0A0H3G340-F1
#
_cell.length_a   1.000
_cell.length_b   1.000
_cell.length_c   1.000
_cell.angle_alpha   90.00
_cell.angle_beta   90.00
_cell.angle_gamma   90.00
#
_symmetry.space_group_name_H-M   'P 1'
#
loop_
_entity.id
_entity.type
_entity.pdbx_description
1 polymer ?
#
loop_
_entity_poly.entity_id
_entity_poly.type
_entity_poly.pdbx_seq_one_letter_code
_entity_poly.pdbx_strand_id
1 'polypeptide(L)'
;MTNNNGIHNYAGNKESNSSIDPLVNASQSSKKRPWQSKLLFSCAAFFCGVGVTIYSLSHWQPARMLIAPASVPNNQQSSEKTPQLPSQLSMSGNAQSQNGTVALPQTDSSNSNVTASIDALNGRIDRLENRIDDVSKETKAAIGDAGRAESLLVAFAARRALNRGQPLGYLEGLLQSRFGNSQQQAVSVILNASRQPVTLEQLVAGLIPLKGDLLKPDKQQGWLSYSRQFFSNLFVIHRHGEVSTMPSEQLEEAIRFLNNGNVDGAIADISKLPGARYAQNWLNAAKRYSLARNALDILETSALLSPDQPAIDNPTSEKNTDSLDTEEKHSTSIPDNHQR
;
A
#
# COMPACT_ATOMS: atom_id res chain seq x y z
N MET A 1 56.37 -12.16 65.04
CA MET A 1 56.54 -11.99 66.50
C MET A 1 55.16 -12.01 67.13
N THR A 2 54.87 -13.09 67.90
CA THR A 2 54.09 -13.15 69.16
C THR A 2 52.88 -12.23 69.35
N ASN A 3 51.72 -12.64 69.88
CA ASN A 3 51.16 -13.92 70.35
C ASN A 3 49.74 -13.61 70.89
N ASN A 4 48.88 -14.63 71.01
CA ASN A 4 47.86 -14.82 72.07
C ASN A 4 46.64 -13.87 72.18
N ASN A 5 45.45 -14.30 72.59
CA ASN A 5 44.84 -15.61 72.86
C ASN A 5 43.35 -15.36 73.15
N GLY A 6 42.48 -16.36 72.93
CA GLY A 6 41.09 -16.28 73.41
C GLY A 6 40.15 -17.36 72.89
N ILE A 7 40.55 -18.63 73.02
CA ILE A 7 39.74 -19.84 72.78
C ILE A 7 38.82 -20.12 73.99
N HIS A 8 37.58 -20.58 73.77
CA HIS A 8 36.86 -21.62 74.54
C HIS A 8 35.60 -22.03 73.72
N ASN A 9 35.60 -23.15 72.97
CA ASN A 9 35.23 -24.55 73.33
C ASN A 9 33.73 -24.72 73.67
N TYR A 10 32.89 -25.38 72.86
CA TYR A 10 32.74 -26.79 72.44
C TYR A 10 31.72 -27.60 73.27
N ALA A 11 30.84 -28.28 72.52
CA ALA A 11 30.29 -29.64 72.73
C ALA A 11 29.00 -29.90 73.55
N GLY A 12 28.14 -30.72 72.91
CA GLY A 12 27.28 -31.73 73.55
C GLY A 12 25.84 -31.28 73.83
N ASN A 13 24.76 -32.00 73.48
CA ASN A 13 24.49 -33.45 73.66
C ASN A 13 23.29 -33.87 72.75
N LYS A 14 23.39 -34.94 71.94
CA LYS A 14 22.74 -36.28 72.07
C LYS A 14 21.21 -36.28 72.29
N GLU A 15 20.43 -36.63 71.26
CA GLU A 15 19.89 -37.97 70.91
C GLU A 15 18.62 -38.39 71.70
N SER A 16 17.52 -38.63 70.97
CA SER A 16 16.59 -39.74 71.28
C SER A 16 15.77 -40.18 70.05
N ASN A 17 15.93 -41.48 69.79
CA ASN A 17 15.34 -42.36 68.77
C ASN A 17 13.80 -42.35 68.64
N SER A 18 13.27 -42.75 67.48
CA SER A 18 12.72 -44.12 67.29
C SER A 18 11.96 -44.37 65.95
N SER A 19 12.31 -45.52 65.34
CA SER A 19 11.48 -46.48 64.56
C SER A 19 11.14 -46.19 63.08
N ILE A 20 11.64 -46.94 62.06
CA ILE A 20 11.36 -48.36 61.64
C ILE A 20 9.88 -48.49 61.16
N ASP A 21 9.45 -48.93 59.95
CA ASP A 21 10.02 -49.46 58.69
C ASP A 21 8.82 -49.60 57.66
N PRO A 22 8.83 -50.35 56.53
CA PRO A 22 8.35 -49.89 55.22
C PRO A 22 7.10 -50.62 54.64
N LEU A 23 6.82 -50.38 53.35
CA LEU A 23 5.86 -51.05 52.44
C LEU A 23 4.36 -50.72 52.60
N VAL A 24 3.81 -49.98 51.61
CA VAL A 24 2.57 -50.39 50.90
C VAL A 24 2.44 -49.64 49.58
N ASN A 25 2.33 -50.42 48.51
CA ASN A 25 2.09 -50.07 47.12
C ASN A 25 0.61 -50.34 46.78
N ALA A 26 0.05 -49.53 45.87
CA ALA A 26 -1.19 -49.73 45.11
C ALA A 26 -2.51 -49.84 45.92
N SER A 27 -3.52 -49.00 45.70
CA SER A 27 -4.19 -48.82 44.41
C SER A 27 -5.19 -47.65 44.49
N GLN A 28 -5.02 -46.63 43.64
CA GLN A 28 -6.09 -45.68 43.34
C GLN A 28 -6.60 -45.97 41.93
N SER A 29 -7.84 -46.46 41.87
CA SER A 29 -8.56 -46.77 40.65
C SER A 29 -8.94 -45.50 39.90
N SER A 30 -8.25 -45.23 38.78
CA SER A 30 -8.64 -44.17 37.85
C SER A 30 -9.94 -44.57 37.14
N LYS A 31 -11.05 -43.92 37.49
CA LYS A 31 -12.33 -44.09 36.79
C LYS A 31 -12.24 -43.41 35.42
N LYS A 32 -11.90 -44.17 34.38
CA LYS A 32 -11.87 -43.68 32.98
C LYS A 32 -13.27 -43.23 32.58
N ARG A 33 -13.45 -41.91 32.45
CA ARG A 33 -14.63 -41.32 31.79
C ARG A 33 -14.46 -41.48 30.27
N PRO A 34 -15.50 -41.91 29.54
CA PRO A 34 -15.33 -42.31 28.14
C PRO A 34 -15.10 -41.07 27.26
N TRP A 35 -13.88 -40.99 26.73
CA TRP A 35 -13.40 -40.00 25.76
C TRP A 35 -14.25 -39.92 24.47
N GLN A 36 -15.13 -40.89 24.28
CA GLN A 36 -16.11 -40.98 23.20
C GLN A 36 -17.11 -39.81 23.17
N SER A 37 -17.44 -39.20 24.31
CA SER A 37 -18.38 -38.06 24.35
C SER A 37 -17.77 -36.75 23.81
N LYS A 38 -16.46 -36.56 23.93
CA LYS A 38 -15.78 -35.37 23.39
C LYS A 38 -15.57 -35.46 21.87
N LEU A 39 -15.39 -36.68 21.33
CA LEU A 39 -15.30 -36.91 19.89
C LEU A 39 -16.64 -36.69 19.18
N LEU A 40 -17.76 -37.10 19.77
CA LEU A 40 -19.09 -36.87 19.20
C LEU A 40 -19.44 -35.37 19.12
N PHE A 41 -19.07 -34.58 20.13
CA PHE A 41 -19.34 -33.13 20.13
C PHE A 41 -18.49 -32.37 19.11
N SER A 42 -17.23 -32.76 18.91
CA SER A 42 -16.36 -32.18 17.88
C SER A 42 -16.81 -32.53 16.46
N CYS A 43 -17.36 -33.74 16.26
CA CYS A 43 -17.87 -34.17 14.96
C CYS A 43 -19.17 -33.44 14.58
N ALA A 44 -20.10 -33.28 15.54
CA ALA A 44 -21.33 -32.52 15.32
C ALA A 44 -21.06 -31.03 15.02
N ALA A 45 -20.07 -30.43 15.67
CA ALA A 45 -19.65 -29.04 15.40
C ALA A 45 -19.03 -28.89 13.99
N PHE A 46 -18.30 -29.90 13.51
CA PHE A 46 -17.72 -29.88 12.16
C PHE A 46 -18.79 -29.96 11.07
N PHE A 47 -19.80 -30.82 11.22
CA PHE A 47 -20.90 -30.90 10.24
C PHE A 47 -21.82 -29.67 10.24
N CYS A 48 -22.05 -29.03 11.39
CA CYS A 48 -22.75 -27.74 11.43
C CYS A 48 -21.95 -26.62 10.75
N GLY A 49 -20.62 -26.60 10.93
CA GLY A 49 -19.75 -25.64 10.23
C GLY A 49 -19.78 -25.79 8.72
N VAL A 50 -19.70 -27.03 8.21
CA VAL A 50 -19.75 -27.32 6.77
C VAL A 50 -21.11 -26.92 6.16
N GLY A 51 -22.22 -27.16 6.86
CA GLY A 51 -23.56 -26.74 6.43
C GLY A 51 -23.71 -25.23 6.28
N VAL A 52 -23.16 -24.45 7.23
CA VAL A 52 -23.18 -22.98 7.19
C VAL A 52 -22.31 -22.42 6.07
N THR A 53 -21.16 -23.05 5.79
CA THR A 53 -20.31 -22.66 4.64
C THR A 53 -20.95 -22.98 3.28
N ILE A 54 -21.69 -24.09 3.14
CA ILE A 54 -22.38 -24.44 1.89
C ILE A 54 -23.60 -23.52 1.67
N TYR A 55 -24.33 -23.17 2.72
CA TYR A 55 -25.48 -22.27 2.63
C TYR A 55 -25.08 -20.82 2.29
N SER A 56 -23.97 -20.33 2.85
CA SER A 56 -23.45 -18.99 2.57
C SER A 56 -22.93 -18.84 1.13
N LEU A 57 -22.40 -19.92 0.53
CA LEU A 57 -21.95 -19.91 -0.86
C LEU A 57 -23.12 -20.01 -1.87
N SER A 58 -24.28 -20.57 -1.47
CA SER A 58 -25.43 -20.73 -2.37
C SER A 58 -26.34 -19.51 -2.46
N HIS A 59 -26.25 -18.55 -1.54
CA HIS A 59 -27.11 -17.35 -1.49
C HIS A 59 -26.45 -16.07 -2.01
N TRP A 60 -25.20 -16.14 -2.50
CA TRP A 60 -24.50 -15.02 -3.13
C TRP A 60 -24.54 -15.14 -4.66
N GLN A 61 -25.29 -14.25 -5.32
CA GLN A 61 -25.53 -14.29 -6.76
C GLN A 61 -24.39 -13.84 -7.72
N PRO A 62 -23.24 -13.24 -7.32
CA PRO A 62 -22.22 -12.84 -8.31
C PRO A 62 -21.16 -13.91 -8.63
N ALA A 63 -21.18 -15.09 -7.98
CA ALA A 63 -20.11 -16.10 -8.16
C ALA A 63 -20.39 -17.17 -9.24
N ARG A 64 -21.53 -17.13 -9.94
CA ARG A 64 -21.87 -18.14 -10.96
C ARG A 64 -21.27 -17.89 -12.36
N MET A 65 -20.58 -16.76 -12.58
CA MET A 65 -19.95 -16.45 -13.88
C MET A 65 -18.48 -16.89 -14.01
N LEU A 66 -17.88 -17.46 -12.96
CA LEU A 66 -16.47 -17.87 -12.96
C LEU A 66 -16.25 -19.40 -13.06
N ILE A 67 -17.32 -20.20 -13.10
CA ILE A 67 -17.24 -21.67 -13.19
C ILE A 67 -18.20 -22.22 -14.27
N ALA A 68 -18.23 -21.56 -15.43
CA ALA A 68 -18.79 -22.13 -16.65
C ALA A 68 -17.63 -22.48 -17.58
N PRO A 69 -17.45 -23.74 -18.02
CA PRO A 69 -16.52 -24.05 -19.09
C PRO A 69 -17.04 -23.40 -20.39
N ALA A 70 -16.20 -22.57 -21.02
CA ALA A 70 -16.49 -22.04 -22.34
C ALA A 70 -16.62 -23.19 -23.35
N SER A 71 -17.82 -23.37 -23.90
CA SER A 71 -18.02 -24.21 -25.08
C SER A 71 -17.30 -23.56 -26.26
N VAL A 72 -16.28 -24.24 -26.76
CA VAL A 72 -15.52 -23.86 -27.96
C VAL A 72 -16.38 -24.18 -29.19
N PRO A 73 -16.77 -23.21 -30.04
CA PRO A 73 -17.15 -23.54 -31.41
C PRO A 73 -15.86 -23.82 -32.16
N ASN A 74 -15.64 -25.09 -32.48
CA ASN A 74 -14.68 -25.51 -33.47
C ASN A 74 -15.09 -24.91 -34.82
N ASN A 75 -14.29 -23.98 -35.34
CA ASN A 75 -14.21 -23.77 -36.77
C ASN A 75 -12.75 -23.55 -37.15
N GLN A 76 -12.09 -24.66 -37.49
CA GLN A 76 -10.87 -24.63 -38.26
C GLN A 76 -11.19 -24.10 -39.65
N GLN A 77 -10.69 -22.91 -39.98
CA GLN A 77 -10.30 -22.63 -41.36
C GLN A 77 -9.14 -21.63 -41.37
N SER A 78 -7.95 -22.23 -41.50
CA SER A 78 -6.79 -21.76 -42.28
C SER A 78 -6.73 -20.27 -42.64
N SER A 79 -5.67 -19.60 -42.17
CA SER A 79 -4.69 -18.92 -43.05
C SER A 79 -3.52 -18.39 -42.23
N GLU A 80 -2.32 -18.87 -42.56
CA GLU A 80 -1.09 -18.09 -42.41
C GLU A 80 -1.28 -16.73 -43.08
N LYS A 81 -0.91 -15.63 -42.40
CA LYS A 81 -0.26 -14.52 -43.11
C LYS A 81 0.58 -13.65 -42.18
N THR A 82 1.84 -13.57 -42.54
CA THR A 82 2.92 -12.66 -42.12
C THR A 82 2.55 -11.18 -42.31
N PRO A 83 3.28 -10.25 -41.67
CA PRO A 83 2.95 -8.83 -41.56
C PRO A 83 3.10 -8.06 -42.88
N GLN A 84 2.15 -7.16 -43.18
CA GLN A 84 2.31 -6.14 -44.22
C GLN A 84 1.83 -4.75 -43.79
N LEU A 85 2.67 -3.78 -44.14
CA LEU A 85 2.62 -2.32 -44.00
C LEU A 85 1.42 -1.70 -44.74
N PRO A 86 0.81 -0.58 -44.27
CA PRO A 86 -0.29 0.07 -44.98
C PRO A 86 0.21 0.74 -46.27
N SER A 87 -0.29 0.29 -47.42
CA SER A 87 -0.08 0.93 -48.72
C SER A 87 -1.40 1.45 -49.29
N GLN A 88 -1.48 2.78 -49.31
CA GLN A 88 -1.98 3.68 -50.36
C GLN A 88 -3.40 3.60 -50.94
N LEU A 89 -3.87 4.83 -51.18
CA LEU A 89 -5.03 5.25 -51.95
C LEU A 89 -5.10 4.60 -53.32
N SER A 90 -6.31 4.21 -53.74
CA SER A 90 -6.67 4.10 -55.15
C SER A 90 -8.02 4.78 -55.37
N MET A 91 -7.96 5.93 -56.04
CA MET A 91 -9.07 6.49 -56.81
C MET A 91 -9.36 5.54 -57.98
N SER A 92 -10.62 5.20 -58.22
CA SER A 92 -11.04 4.67 -59.53
C SER A 92 -12.42 5.22 -59.89
N GLY A 93 -12.44 5.99 -60.97
CA GLY A 93 -13.63 6.57 -61.54
C GLY A 93 -14.46 5.59 -62.37
N ASN A 94 -15.75 5.95 -62.48
CA ASN A 94 -16.74 5.69 -63.51
C ASN A 94 -16.45 4.63 -64.58
N ALA A 95 -17.40 3.70 -64.76
CA ALA A 95 -18.41 3.84 -65.83
C ALA A 95 -19.50 2.78 -65.67
N GLN A 96 -20.73 3.20 -65.41
CA GLN A 96 -21.91 2.39 -65.72
C GLN A 96 -22.90 3.26 -66.48
N SER A 97 -23.04 2.95 -67.76
CA SER A 97 -24.15 3.41 -68.60
C SER A 97 -24.90 2.19 -69.08
N GLN A 98 -26.21 2.20 -68.87
CA GLN A 98 -27.26 2.11 -69.91
C GLN A 98 -28.61 2.18 -69.18
N ASN A 99 -29.35 3.29 -69.30
CA ASN A 99 -30.37 3.58 -70.34
C ASN A 99 -31.64 2.73 -70.13
N GLY A 100 -32.86 3.25 -69.98
CA GLY A 100 -33.35 4.63 -69.98
C GLY A 100 -34.86 4.65 -69.72
N THR A 101 -35.43 5.84 -69.58
CA THR A 101 -36.79 6.15 -70.06
C THR A 101 -36.95 7.67 -70.05
N VAL A 102 -37.38 8.21 -71.18
CA VAL A 102 -37.66 9.62 -71.39
C VAL A 102 -38.99 9.95 -70.69
N ALA A 103 -38.98 10.91 -69.76
CA ALA A 103 -40.17 11.57 -69.24
C ALA A 103 -39.95 13.10 -69.27
N LEU A 104 -40.97 13.83 -69.72
CA LEU A 104 -40.99 15.26 -70.03
C LEU A 104 -40.64 16.17 -68.83
N PRO A 105 -40.14 17.41 -69.07
CA PRO A 105 -39.61 18.26 -68.01
C PRO A 105 -40.75 18.87 -67.19
N GLN A 106 -40.85 18.48 -65.91
CA GLN A 106 -41.63 19.21 -64.92
C GLN A 106 -40.70 20.15 -64.14
N THR A 107 -40.99 21.44 -64.26
CA THR A 107 -40.25 22.58 -63.68
C THR A 107 -40.32 22.71 -62.15
N ASP A 108 -40.80 21.69 -61.44
CA ASP A 108 -40.76 21.61 -59.96
C ASP A 108 -39.59 20.76 -59.42
N SER A 109 -38.81 20.15 -60.31
CA SER A 109 -37.73 19.21 -59.96
C SER A 109 -36.47 19.89 -59.40
N SER A 110 -36.21 21.15 -59.79
CA SER A 110 -35.01 21.90 -59.40
C SER A 110 -35.02 22.25 -57.91
N ASN A 111 -36.17 22.70 -57.39
CA ASN A 111 -36.31 23.05 -55.98
C ASN A 111 -36.24 21.81 -55.09
N SER A 112 -36.84 20.69 -55.52
CA SER A 112 -36.80 19.41 -54.81
C SER A 112 -35.39 18.84 -54.68
N ASN A 113 -34.55 19.01 -55.71
CA ASN A 113 -33.16 18.53 -55.72
C ASN A 113 -32.24 19.38 -54.81
N VAL A 114 -32.50 20.69 -54.73
CA VAL A 114 -31.79 21.59 -53.80
C VAL A 114 -32.15 21.24 -52.35
N THR A 115 -33.43 21.02 -52.04
CA THR A 115 -33.86 20.61 -50.69
C THR A 115 -33.25 19.27 -50.27
N ALA A 116 -33.29 18.25 -51.13
CA ALA A 116 -32.67 16.95 -50.86
C ALA A 116 -31.14 17.04 -50.64
N SER A 117 -30.47 17.97 -51.34
CA SER A 117 -29.03 18.22 -51.16
C SER A 117 -28.73 18.90 -49.82
N ILE A 118 -29.58 19.83 -49.37
CA ILE A 118 -29.46 20.50 -48.07
C ILE A 118 -29.68 19.48 -46.94
N ASP A 119 -30.68 18.62 -47.04
CA ASP A 119 -30.94 17.57 -46.05
C ASP A 119 -29.78 16.57 -45.96
N ALA A 120 -29.18 16.21 -47.10
CA ALA A 120 -28.00 15.35 -47.13
C ALA A 120 -26.76 16.03 -46.53
N LEU A 121 -26.62 17.35 -46.66
CA LEU A 121 -25.54 18.13 -46.04
C LEU A 121 -25.71 18.21 -44.52
N ASN A 122 -26.93 18.50 -44.05
CA ASN A 122 -27.26 18.52 -42.63
C ASN A 122 -26.94 17.17 -41.97
N GLY A 123 -27.39 16.06 -42.58
CA GLY A 123 -27.06 14.73 -42.07
C GLY A 123 -25.56 14.37 -42.16
N ARG A 124 -24.75 15.07 -42.96
CA ARG A 124 -23.28 14.92 -42.92
C ARG A 124 -22.67 15.73 -41.78
N ILE A 125 -23.18 16.94 -41.53
CA ILE A 125 -22.76 17.79 -40.41
C ILE A 125 -23.01 17.05 -39.09
N ASP A 126 -24.23 16.53 -38.88
CA ASP A 126 -24.57 15.79 -37.66
C ASP A 126 -23.63 14.59 -37.42
N ARG A 127 -23.24 13.87 -38.48
CA ARG A 127 -22.28 12.75 -38.37
C ARG A 127 -20.87 13.21 -38.05
N LEU A 128 -20.44 14.36 -38.58
CA LEU A 128 -19.13 14.93 -38.27
C LEU A 128 -19.08 15.42 -36.83
N GLU A 129 -20.14 16.08 -36.35
CA GLU A 129 -20.26 16.51 -34.95
C GLU A 129 -20.18 15.32 -34.00
N ASN A 130 -20.98 14.28 -34.22
CA ASN A 130 -20.93 13.05 -33.43
C ASN A 130 -19.53 12.40 -33.45
N ARG A 131 -18.87 12.37 -34.61
CA ARG A 131 -17.52 11.81 -34.73
C ARG A 131 -16.47 12.65 -34.00
N ILE A 132 -16.60 13.97 -33.99
CA ILE A 132 -15.71 14.86 -33.23
C ILE A 132 -15.90 14.63 -31.73
N ASP A 133 -17.14 14.47 -31.26
CA ASP A 133 -17.42 14.18 -29.86
C ASP A 133 -16.82 12.84 -29.41
N ASP A 134 -16.92 11.80 -30.24
CA ASP A 134 -16.33 10.50 -29.95
C ASP A 134 -14.80 10.56 -29.96
N VAL A 135 -14.19 11.24 -30.94
CA VAL A 135 -12.74 11.47 -30.98
C VAL A 135 -12.28 12.27 -29.76
N SER A 136 -13.04 13.27 -29.32
CA SER A 136 -12.73 14.06 -28.13
C SER A 136 -12.75 13.22 -26.85
N LYS A 137 -13.74 12.33 -26.70
CA LYS A 137 -13.81 11.38 -25.58
C LYS A 137 -12.65 10.39 -25.61
N GLU A 138 -12.38 9.79 -26.77
CA GLU A 138 -11.28 8.83 -26.95
C GLU A 138 -9.92 9.48 -26.70
N THR A 139 -9.71 10.70 -27.20
CA THR A 139 -8.48 11.46 -26.97
C THR A 139 -8.29 11.75 -25.48
N LYS A 140 -9.33 12.18 -24.76
CA LYS A 140 -9.25 12.39 -23.31
C LYS A 140 -8.93 11.10 -22.55
N ALA A 141 -9.52 9.96 -22.96
CA ALA A 141 -9.20 8.67 -22.37
C ALA A 141 -7.74 8.28 -22.62
N ALA A 142 -7.26 8.43 -23.86
CA ALA A 142 -5.88 8.11 -24.24
C ALA A 142 -4.83 8.98 -23.51
N ILE A 143 -5.10 10.29 -23.37
CA ILE A 143 -4.25 11.20 -22.58
C ILE A 143 -4.22 10.73 -21.11
N GLY A 144 -5.38 10.38 -20.53
CA GLY A 144 -5.44 9.89 -19.16
C GLY A 144 -4.69 8.58 -18.93
N ASP A 145 -4.78 7.63 -19.85
CA ASP A 145 -4.03 6.37 -19.77
C ASP A 145 -2.52 6.60 -19.90
N ALA A 146 -2.09 7.52 -20.78
CA ALA A 146 -0.69 7.93 -20.87
C ALA A 146 -0.20 8.61 -19.57
N GLY A 147 -1.02 9.48 -18.98
CA GLY A 147 -0.74 10.14 -17.70
C GLY A 147 -0.55 9.13 -16.57
N ARG A 148 -1.42 8.12 -16.48
CA ARG A 148 -1.29 7.03 -15.49
C ARG A 148 -0.03 6.20 -15.71
N ALA A 149 0.26 5.83 -16.96
CA ALA A 149 1.44 5.06 -17.31
C ALA A 149 2.73 5.79 -16.94
N GLU A 150 2.82 7.08 -17.23
CA GLU A 150 3.98 7.88 -16.85
C GLU A 150 4.08 8.01 -15.32
N SER A 151 2.99 8.25 -14.60
CA SER A 151 3.02 8.32 -13.13
C SER A 151 3.50 6.99 -12.51
N LEU A 152 3.07 5.84 -13.05
CA LEU A 152 3.60 4.54 -12.65
C LEU A 152 5.10 4.42 -12.95
N LEU A 153 5.57 4.84 -14.13
CA LEU A 153 6.99 4.81 -14.48
C LEU A 153 7.84 5.64 -13.50
N VAL A 154 7.36 6.82 -13.10
CA VAL A 154 8.03 7.67 -12.11
C VAL A 154 8.10 6.98 -10.75
N ALA A 155 6.99 6.41 -10.28
CA ALA A 155 6.93 5.66 -9.02
C ALA A 155 7.89 4.44 -9.04
N PHE A 156 7.91 3.67 -10.13
CA PHE A 156 8.82 2.53 -10.30
C PHE A 156 10.30 2.96 -10.35
N ALA A 157 10.60 4.06 -11.04
CA ALA A 157 11.95 4.61 -11.09
C ALA A 157 12.43 5.03 -9.69
N ALA A 158 11.58 5.73 -8.92
CA ALA A 158 11.88 6.12 -7.54
C ALA A 158 12.09 4.90 -6.63
N ARG A 159 11.22 3.88 -6.75
CA ARG A 159 11.36 2.60 -6.03
C ARG A 159 12.67 1.91 -6.34
N ARG A 160 13.08 1.87 -7.61
CA ARG A 160 14.35 1.26 -8.04
C ARG A 160 15.57 2.02 -7.53
N ALA A 161 15.53 3.36 -7.54
CA ALA A 161 16.60 4.19 -6.99
C ALA A 161 16.80 3.93 -5.49
N LEU A 162 15.72 3.97 -4.70
CA LEU A 162 15.76 3.73 -3.27
C LEU A 162 16.18 2.29 -2.92
N ASN A 163 15.70 1.28 -3.65
CA ASN A 163 16.15 -0.11 -3.46
C ASN A 163 17.66 -0.29 -3.64
N ARG A 164 18.29 0.54 -4.48
CA ARG A 164 19.73 0.52 -4.75
C ARG A 164 20.54 1.41 -3.82
N GLY A 165 19.89 2.12 -2.89
CA GLY A 165 20.57 3.09 -2.05
C GLY A 165 21.03 4.34 -2.83
N GLN A 166 20.41 4.65 -3.97
CA GLN A 166 20.76 5.83 -4.77
C GLN A 166 19.88 7.04 -4.42
N PRO A 167 20.44 8.26 -4.44
CA PRO A 167 19.64 9.47 -4.38
C PRO A 167 18.74 9.56 -5.63
N LEU A 168 17.61 10.26 -5.51
CA LEU A 168 16.61 10.35 -6.58
C LEU A 168 17.06 11.23 -7.75
N GLY A 169 17.87 12.27 -7.48
CA GLY A 169 18.38 13.18 -8.52
C GLY A 169 17.24 13.85 -9.28
N TYR A 170 17.23 13.72 -10.62
CA TYR A 170 16.18 14.25 -11.49
C TYR A 170 14.75 13.79 -11.10
N LEU A 171 14.61 12.60 -10.52
CA LEU A 171 13.29 12.07 -10.13
C LEU A 171 12.62 12.90 -9.02
N GLU A 172 13.36 13.73 -8.28
CA GLU A 172 12.79 14.59 -7.24
C GLU A 172 11.84 15.64 -7.84
N GLY A 173 12.30 16.33 -8.90
CA GLY A 173 11.47 17.31 -9.60
C GLY A 173 10.28 16.66 -10.29
N LEU A 174 10.49 15.46 -10.85
CA LEU A 174 9.43 14.72 -11.53
C LEU A 174 8.36 14.21 -10.55
N LEU A 175 8.76 13.68 -9.39
CA LEU A 175 7.81 13.30 -8.32
C LEU A 175 6.98 14.49 -7.84
N GLN A 176 7.62 15.65 -7.67
CA GLN A 176 6.93 16.86 -7.23
C GLN A 176 5.95 17.37 -8.29
N SER A 177 6.34 17.34 -9.57
CA SER A 177 5.45 17.72 -10.68
C SER A 177 4.24 16.80 -10.81
N ARG A 178 4.44 15.48 -10.68
CA ARG A 178 3.36 14.49 -10.87
C ARG A 178 2.45 14.29 -9.67
N PHE A 179 3.02 14.24 -8.48
CA PHE A 179 2.31 13.85 -7.27
C PHE A 179 2.24 14.98 -6.23
N GLY A 180 2.86 16.13 -6.49
CA GLY A 180 2.92 17.25 -5.55
C GLY A 180 1.59 17.96 -5.29
N ASN A 181 0.55 17.74 -6.09
CA ASN A 181 -0.78 18.28 -5.83
C ASN A 181 -1.67 17.31 -5.05
N SER A 182 -1.48 16.00 -5.26
CA SER A 182 -2.39 14.96 -4.76
C SER A 182 -1.81 14.12 -3.61
N GLN A 183 -0.48 13.94 -3.52
CA GLN A 183 0.21 13.21 -2.44
C GLN A 183 1.43 13.94 -1.89
N GLN A 184 1.28 15.20 -1.51
CA GLN A 184 2.35 16.03 -0.91
C GLN A 184 3.10 15.34 0.22
N GLN A 185 2.37 14.68 1.13
CA GLN A 185 2.98 14.01 2.28
C GLN A 185 3.87 12.84 1.83
N ALA A 186 3.39 11.97 0.93
CA ALA A 186 4.17 10.84 0.43
C ALA A 186 5.43 11.30 -0.32
N VAL A 187 5.31 12.33 -1.17
CA VAL A 187 6.46 12.93 -1.88
C VAL A 187 7.49 13.47 -0.90
N SER A 188 7.06 14.17 0.16
CA SER A 188 7.97 14.71 1.17
C SER A 188 8.74 13.62 1.93
N VAL A 189 8.08 12.50 2.25
CA VAL A 189 8.70 11.35 2.92
C VAL A 189 9.74 10.71 2.02
N ILE A 190 9.43 10.50 0.74
CA ILE A 190 10.34 9.93 -0.25
C ILE A 190 11.56 10.84 -0.47
N LEU A 191 11.36 12.15 -0.58
CA LEU A 191 12.44 13.13 -0.72
C LEU A 191 13.32 13.22 0.54
N ASN A 192 12.74 13.07 1.73
CA ASN A 192 13.54 13.01 2.95
C ASN A 192 14.37 11.72 3.01
N ALA A 193 13.76 10.58 2.65
CA ALA A 193 14.42 9.29 2.61
C ALA A 193 15.53 9.22 1.55
N SER A 194 15.39 9.89 0.40
CA SER A 194 16.39 9.91 -0.68
C SER A 194 17.71 10.57 -0.28
N ARG A 195 17.69 11.48 0.70
CA ARG A 195 18.90 12.17 1.19
C ARG A 195 19.83 11.25 1.97
N GLN A 196 19.28 10.20 2.60
CA GLN A 196 20.01 9.20 3.34
C GLN A 196 19.36 7.84 3.06
N PRO A 197 19.57 7.30 1.85
CA PRO A 197 18.87 6.11 1.41
C PRO A 197 19.42 4.90 2.17
N VAL A 198 18.50 4.13 2.75
CA VAL A 198 18.81 2.91 3.51
C VAL A 198 18.33 1.72 2.70
N THR A 199 19.15 0.67 2.57
CA THR A 199 18.74 -0.57 1.89
C THR A 199 18.41 -1.67 2.89
N LEU A 200 17.62 -2.66 2.46
CA LEU A 200 17.32 -3.83 3.29
C LEU A 200 18.62 -4.57 3.68
N GLU A 201 19.56 -4.70 2.76
CA GLU A 201 20.86 -5.31 3.02
C GLU A 201 21.66 -4.55 4.08
N GLN A 202 21.65 -3.21 4.05
CA GLN A 202 22.26 -2.39 5.09
C GLN A 202 21.58 -2.57 6.46
N LEU A 203 20.25 -2.75 6.50
CA LEU A 203 19.55 -3.05 7.74
C LEU A 203 19.94 -4.41 8.30
N VAL A 204 20.04 -5.44 7.44
CA VAL A 204 20.49 -6.78 7.84
C VAL A 204 21.93 -6.73 8.36
N ALA A 205 22.84 -6.11 7.60
CA ALA A 205 24.24 -5.96 7.99
C ALA A 205 24.40 -5.15 9.28
N GLY A 206 23.63 -4.08 9.45
CA GLY A 206 23.66 -3.22 10.63
C GLY A 206 23.18 -3.91 11.91
N LEU A 207 22.38 -4.96 11.80
CA LEU A 207 21.89 -5.73 12.96
C LEU A 207 22.93 -6.72 13.50
N ILE A 208 23.83 -7.23 12.65
CA ILE A 208 24.84 -8.23 13.02
C ILE A 208 25.70 -7.81 14.22
N PRO A 209 26.34 -6.62 14.24
CA PRO A 209 27.16 -6.20 15.38
C PRO A 209 26.33 -5.91 16.64
N LEU A 210 25.04 -5.63 16.50
CA LEU A 210 24.15 -5.25 17.60
C LEU A 210 23.56 -6.46 18.35
N LYS A 211 23.61 -7.67 17.78
CA LYS A 211 22.97 -8.87 18.35
C LYS A 211 23.31 -9.10 19.83
N GLY A 212 24.59 -8.99 20.20
CA GLY A 212 25.04 -9.20 21.57
C GLY A 212 24.56 -8.12 22.53
N ASP A 213 24.47 -6.87 22.09
CA ASP A 213 24.05 -5.74 22.92
C ASP A 213 22.53 -5.67 23.08
N LEU A 214 21.78 -6.12 22.08
CA LEU A 214 20.32 -6.21 22.13
C LEU A 214 19.79 -7.16 23.20
N LEU A 215 20.57 -8.18 23.56
CA LEU A 215 20.22 -9.15 24.60
C LEU A 215 20.66 -8.71 26.00
N LYS A 216 21.52 -7.69 26.11
CA LYS A 216 22.00 -7.20 27.40
C LYS A 216 20.91 -6.35 28.06
N PRO A 217 20.51 -6.67 29.29
CA PRO A 217 19.64 -5.78 30.05
C PRO A 217 20.29 -4.41 30.23
N ASP A 218 19.48 -3.38 30.05
CA ASP A 218 19.83 -2.01 30.32
C ASP A 218 20.36 -1.88 31.77
N LYS A 219 21.63 -1.47 31.91
CA LYS A 219 22.29 -1.27 33.23
C LYS A 219 21.80 -0.02 33.98
N GLN A 220 21.15 0.92 33.30
CA GLN A 220 20.62 2.18 33.83
C GLN A 220 19.12 2.17 34.10
N GLN A 221 18.34 1.28 33.47
CA GLN A 221 17.05 0.85 34.02
C GLN A 221 17.37 -0.02 35.22
N GLY A 222 17.54 0.65 36.36
CA GLY A 222 17.86 0.00 37.62
C GLY A 222 16.93 -1.18 37.80
N TRP A 223 17.51 -2.35 38.07
CA TRP A 223 16.82 -3.57 38.50
C TRP A 223 15.71 -3.31 39.55
N LEU A 224 15.83 -2.23 40.32
CA LEU A 224 14.84 -1.67 41.23
C LEU A 224 13.51 -1.24 40.59
N SER A 225 13.52 -0.73 39.36
CA SER A 225 12.33 -0.33 38.59
C SER A 225 11.57 -1.56 38.10
N TYR A 226 12.32 -2.57 37.64
CA TYR A 226 11.78 -3.86 37.22
C TYR A 226 11.21 -4.63 38.42
N SER A 227 11.92 -4.66 39.56
CA SER A 227 11.44 -5.34 40.77
C SER A 227 10.20 -4.67 41.38
N ARG A 228 10.10 -3.34 41.39
CA ARG A 228 8.87 -2.63 41.82
C ARG A 228 7.64 -3.01 40.99
N GLN A 229 7.80 -3.10 39.67
CA GLN A 229 6.72 -3.49 38.76
C GLN A 229 6.28 -4.96 39.00
N PHE A 230 7.23 -5.85 39.30
CA PHE A 230 6.91 -7.26 39.61
C PHE A 230 6.21 -7.43 40.95
N PHE A 231 6.59 -6.69 41.99
CA PHE A 231 5.89 -6.74 43.27
C PHE A 231 4.47 -6.15 43.18
N SER A 232 4.23 -5.18 42.29
CA SER A 232 2.86 -4.70 42.00
C SER A 232 2.04 -5.66 41.13
N ASN A 233 2.69 -6.50 40.32
CA ASN A 233 2.03 -7.51 39.46
C ASN A 233 1.97 -8.92 40.08
N LEU A 234 2.51 -9.12 41.29
CA LEU A 234 2.45 -10.42 41.99
C LEU A 234 1.02 -10.77 42.46
N PHE A 235 0.07 -9.85 42.29
CA PHE A 235 -1.37 -10.08 42.42
C PHE A 235 -2.10 -9.98 41.08
N VAL A 236 -1.60 -10.66 40.04
CA VAL A 236 -2.35 -10.88 38.80
C VAL A 236 -2.44 -12.39 38.54
N ILE A 237 -3.65 -12.91 38.68
CA ILE A 237 -4.00 -14.29 38.28
C ILE A 237 -3.73 -14.41 36.77
N HIS A 238 -2.66 -15.13 36.42
CA HIS A 238 -2.27 -15.41 35.05
C HIS A 238 -3.27 -16.37 34.40
N ARG A 239 -4.00 -15.88 33.40
CA ARG A 239 -4.75 -16.75 32.48
C ARG A 239 -3.74 -17.39 31.55
N HIS A 240 -3.66 -18.72 31.55
CA HIS A 240 -2.72 -19.50 30.75
C HIS A 240 -2.88 -19.15 29.25
N GLY A 241 -1.85 -18.57 28.63
CA GLY A 241 -1.87 -18.30 27.19
C GLY A 241 -0.77 -17.41 26.61
N GLU A 242 -0.01 -16.64 27.41
CA GLU A 242 1.13 -15.88 26.87
C GLU A 242 2.41 -16.72 26.98
N VAL A 243 2.88 -17.21 25.83
CA VAL A 243 4.18 -17.85 25.74
C VAL A 243 5.22 -16.77 26.06
N SER A 244 5.94 -16.92 27.17
CA SER A 244 7.09 -16.06 27.47
C SER A 244 8.13 -16.30 26.38
N THR A 245 8.16 -15.46 25.35
CA THR A 245 9.21 -15.53 24.34
C THR A 245 10.48 -15.01 24.98
N MET A 246 11.51 -15.85 24.99
CA MET A 246 12.81 -15.44 25.51
C MET A 246 13.36 -14.30 24.63
N PRO A 247 14.09 -13.30 25.15
CA PRO A 247 14.63 -12.21 24.33
C PRO A 247 15.49 -12.69 23.14
N SER A 248 16.13 -13.85 23.27
CA SER A 248 16.86 -14.50 22.17
C SER A 248 15.94 -15.00 21.05
N GLU A 249 14.80 -15.59 21.39
CA GLU A 249 13.79 -16.06 20.43
C GLU A 249 13.15 -14.87 19.70
N GLN A 250 12.85 -13.79 20.43
CA GLN A 250 12.34 -12.56 19.83
C GLN A 250 13.34 -11.90 18.87
N LEU A 251 14.64 -11.95 19.18
CA LEU A 251 15.67 -11.47 18.25
C LEU A 251 15.76 -12.35 16.99
N GLU A 252 15.64 -13.66 17.13
CA GLU A 252 15.63 -14.59 15.99
C GLU A 252 14.41 -14.38 15.09
N GLU A 253 13.24 -14.16 15.68
CA GLU A 253 12.03 -13.77 14.96
C GLU A 253 12.19 -12.44 14.22
N ALA A 254 12.76 -11.43 14.86
CA ALA A 254 13.04 -10.14 14.22
C ALA A 254 13.98 -10.29 13.01
N ILE A 255 15.01 -11.13 13.11
CA ILE A 255 15.92 -11.44 12.00
C ILE A 255 15.16 -12.15 10.87
N ARG A 256 14.27 -13.08 11.20
CA ARG A 256 13.41 -13.76 10.22
C ARG A 256 12.52 -12.77 9.48
N PHE A 257 11.86 -11.86 10.19
CA PHE A 257 11.08 -10.79 9.58
C PHE A 257 11.91 -9.94 8.63
N LEU A 258 13.10 -9.54 9.05
CA LEU A 258 13.99 -8.72 8.23
C LEU A 258 14.44 -9.45 6.95
N ASN A 259 14.79 -10.74 7.06
CA ASN A 259 15.15 -11.56 5.90
C ASN A 259 13.99 -11.74 4.91
N ASN A 260 12.76 -11.74 5.41
CA ASN A 260 11.54 -11.79 4.59
C ASN A 260 11.12 -10.41 4.03
N GLY A 261 11.87 -9.34 4.34
CA GLY A 261 11.55 -7.96 3.94
C GLY A 261 10.47 -7.29 4.81
N ASN A 262 9.99 -7.94 5.86
CA ASN A 262 9.06 -7.37 6.83
C ASN A 262 9.82 -6.53 7.87
N VAL A 263 10.13 -5.29 7.51
CA VAL A 263 10.89 -4.39 8.39
C VAL A 263 10.05 -3.92 9.58
N ASP A 264 8.73 -3.78 9.43
CA ASP A 264 7.84 -3.34 10.51
C ASP A 264 7.75 -4.37 11.65
N GLY A 265 7.65 -5.66 11.30
CA GLY A 265 7.71 -6.74 12.28
C GLY A 265 9.05 -6.77 13.02
N ALA A 266 10.16 -6.60 12.29
CA ALA A 266 11.48 -6.54 12.88
C ALA A 266 11.64 -5.34 13.84
N ILE A 267 11.11 -4.16 13.49
CA ILE A 267 11.10 -2.98 14.38
C ILE A 267 10.30 -3.28 15.65
N ALA A 268 9.11 -3.87 15.51
CA ALA A 268 8.24 -4.18 16.65
C ALA A 268 8.93 -5.11 17.65
N ASP A 269 9.62 -6.14 17.17
CA ASP A 269 10.30 -7.11 18.04
C ASP A 269 11.61 -6.57 18.61
N ILE A 270 12.43 -5.87 17.83
CA ILE A 270 13.68 -5.26 18.34
C ILE A 270 13.38 -4.17 19.37
N SER A 271 12.29 -3.43 19.23
CA SER A 271 11.88 -2.40 20.20
C SER A 271 11.50 -2.95 21.58
N LYS A 272 11.11 -4.23 21.64
CA LYS A 272 10.75 -4.92 22.89
C LYS A 272 11.95 -5.57 23.59
N LEU A 273 13.09 -5.68 22.88
CA LEU A 273 14.30 -6.27 23.45
C LEU A 273 14.86 -5.40 24.58
N PRO A 274 15.45 -6.01 25.62
CA PRO A 274 15.94 -5.29 26.78
C PRO A 274 17.12 -4.35 26.45
N GLY A 275 17.83 -4.61 25.36
CA GLY A 275 18.89 -3.76 24.83
C GLY A 275 18.47 -2.82 23.69
N ALA A 276 17.17 -2.61 23.43
CA ALA A 276 16.66 -1.84 22.28
C ALA A 276 17.32 -0.47 22.10
N ARG A 277 17.65 0.21 23.21
CA ARG A 277 18.33 1.51 23.22
C ARG A 277 19.67 1.52 22.48
N TYR A 278 20.42 0.42 22.49
CA TYR A 278 21.71 0.31 21.81
C TYR A 278 21.53 0.27 20.28
N ALA A 279 20.33 -0.06 19.82
CA ALA A 279 19.95 -0.11 18.41
C ALA A 279 19.14 1.11 17.96
N GLN A 280 19.15 2.24 18.69
CA GLN A 280 18.35 3.41 18.33
C GLN A 280 18.63 3.93 16.91
N ASN A 281 19.90 3.96 16.51
CA ASN A 281 20.30 4.37 15.16
C ASN A 281 19.75 3.41 14.10
N TRP A 282 19.81 2.10 14.38
CA TRP A 282 19.24 1.07 13.52
C TRP A 282 17.71 1.19 13.43
N LEU A 283 17.02 1.39 14.56
CA LEU A 283 15.57 1.59 14.61
C LEU A 283 15.14 2.83 13.81
N ASN A 284 15.89 3.93 13.89
CA ASN A 284 15.61 5.14 13.12
C ASN A 284 15.81 4.91 11.60
N ALA A 285 16.85 4.16 11.21
CA ALA A 285 17.09 3.78 9.83
C ALA A 285 15.98 2.85 9.30
N ALA A 286 15.59 1.85 10.08
CA ALA A 286 14.53 0.90 9.75
C ALA A 286 13.16 1.60 9.58
N LYS A 287 12.81 2.51 10.50
CA LYS A 287 11.58 3.32 10.39
C LYS A 287 11.58 4.16 9.13
N ARG A 288 12.70 4.81 8.80
CA ARG A 288 12.81 5.61 7.57
C ARG A 288 12.63 4.75 6.32
N TYR A 289 13.23 3.57 6.30
CA TYR A 289 13.05 2.59 5.22
C TYR A 289 11.58 2.19 5.06
N SER A 290 10.91 1.82 6.16
CA SER A 290 9.49 1.44 6.14
C SER A 290 8.59 2.59 5.67
N LEU A 291 8.77 3.80 6.23
CA LEU A 291 8.01 4.98 5.84
C LEU A 291 8.19 5.31 4.36
N ALA A 292 9.42 5.22 3.83
CA ALA A 292 9.68 5.43 2.42
C ALA A 292 8.97 4.38 1.55
N ARG A 293 8.91 3.12 2.02
CA ARG A 293 8.23 2.04 1.29
C ARG A 293 6.72 2.23 1.27
N ASN A 294 6.13 2.55 2.41
CA ASN A 294 4.72 2.88 2.51
C ASN A 294 4.35 4.08 1.63
N ALA A 295 5.16 5.14 1.64
CA ALA A 295 4.95 6.30 0.80
C ALA A 295 5.01 5.95 -0.70
N LEU A 296 5.94 5.09 -1.12
CA LEU A 296 5.99 4.60 -2.50
C LEU A 296 4.73 3.80 -2.88
N ASP A 297 4.24 2.95 -1.99
CA ASP A 297 3.02 2.16 -2.25
C ASP A 297 1.76 3.06 -2.32
N ILE A 298 1.72 4.17 -1.55
CA ILE A 298 0.70 5.22 -1.68
C ILE A 298 0.79 5.88 -3.06
N LEU A 299 2.00 6.25 -3.53
CA LEU A 299 2.17 6.84 -4.86
C LEU A 299 1.74 5.86 -5.97
N GLU A 300 2.12 4.60 -5.87
CA GLU A 300 1.71 3.55 -6.82
C GLU A 300 0.18 3.39 -6.88
N THR A 301 -0.46 3.29 -5.72
CA THR A 301 -1.93 3.19 -5.61
C THR A 301 -2.60 4.44 -6.18
N SER A 302 -2.04 5.62 -5.89
CA SER A 302 -2.56 6.86 -6.41
C SER A 302 -2.37 7.03 -7.92
N ALA A 303 -1.29 6.50 -8.49
CA ALA A 303 -1.06 6.52 -9.93
C ALA A 303 -2.09 5.65 -10.67
N LEU A 304 -2.56 4.57 -10.04
CA LEU A 304 -3.64 3.73 -10.57
C LEU A 304 -5.02 4.40 -10.46
N LEU A 305 -5.24 5.17 -9.39
CA LEU A 305 -6.53 5.80 -9.09
C LEU A 305 -6.70 7.20 -9.70
N SER A 306 -5.63 7.90 -10.03
CA SER A 306 -5.71 9.32 -10.39
C SER A 306 -6.48 9.52 -11.71
N PRO A 307 -7.50 10.39 -11.71
CA PRO A 307 -7.97 11.03 -12.92
C PRO A 307 -6.96 12.11 -13.32
N ASP A 308 -6.66 12.15 -14.61
CA ASP A 308 -5.61 12.94 -15.22
C ASP A 308 -5.76 14.43 -14.87
N GLN A 309 -4.83 14.96 -14.08
CA GLN A 309 -4.59 16.40 -14.00
C GLN A 309 -3.17 16.61 -14.51
N PRO A 310 -3.00 16.92 -15.81
CA PRO A 310 -1.69 17.28 -16.30
C PRO A 310 -1.22 18.50 -15.53
N ALA A 311 0.01 18.44 -15.01
CA ALA A 311 0.73 19.60 -14.52
C ALA A 311 1.04 20.52 -15.71
N ILE A 312 0.02 21.23 -16.19
CA ILE A 312 0.22 22.40 -17.02
C ILE A 312 0.38 23.55 -16.05
N ASP A 313 1.64 23.95 -15.85
CA ASP A 313 1.94 25.28 -15.36
C ASP A 313 1.22 26.26 -16.29
N ASN A 314 0.19 26.95 -15.79
CA ASN A 314 -0.31 28.17 -16.42
C ASN A 314 0.65 29.30 -16.02
N PRO A 315 1.57 29.78 -16.86
CA PRO A 315 2.05 31.13 -16.68
C PRO A 315 0.91 32.07 -17.09
N THR A 316 0.81 33.22 -16.41
CA THR A 316 -0.04 34.38 -16.72
C THR A 316 -1.53 34.26 -16.37
N SER A 317 -1.84 34.49 -15.09
CA SER A 317 -2.93 35.42 -14.78
C SER A 317 -2.48 36.83 -15.19
N GLU A 318 -2.63 37.16 -16.47
CA GLU A 318 -2.67 38.56 -16.90
C GLU A 318 -3.93 39.19 -16.29
N LYS A 319 -3.73 39.87 -15.17
CA LYS A 319 -4.70 40.77 -14.58
C LYS A 319 -4.78 42.00 -15.49
N ASN A 320 -5.63 41.91 -16.52
CA ASN A 320 -6.08 43.04 -17.31
C ASN A 320 -6.82 44.01 -16.38
N THR A 321 -6.10 45.03 -15.89
CA THR A 321 -6.72 46.27 -15.43
C THR A 321 -6.68 47.26 -16.59
N ASP A 322 -7.65 47.13 -17.49
CA ASP A 322 -8.04 48.25 -18.35
C ASP A 322 -9.53 48.48 -18.13
N SER A 323 -9.82 49.54 -17.37
CA SER A 323 -11.11 50.21 -17.31
C SER A 323 -10.81 51.67 -17.00
N LEU A 324 -10.42 52.38 -18.06
CA LEU A 324 -10.60 53.82 -18.18
C LEU A 324 -12.02 54.11 -18.65
N ASP A 325 -12.73 54.93 -17.86
CA ASP A 325 -13.83 55.88 -18.17
C ASP A 325 -14.78 55.92 -16.96
N THR A 326 -15.26 57.03 -16.41
CA THR A 326 -15.22 58.45 -16.77
C THR A 326 -15.78 59.22 -15.56
N GLU A 327 -15.23 60.43 -15.31
CA GLU A 327 -15.80 61.56 -14.55
C GLU A 327 -16.52 61.32 -13.21
N GLU A 328 -15.98 61.90 -12.12
CA GLU A 328 -16.63 63.10 -11.57
C GLU A 328 -15.70 63.95 -10.72
N LYS A 329 -15.85 65.25 -10.90
CA LYS A 329 -15.09 66.35 -10.34
C LYS A 329 -15.81 66.83 -9.07
N HIS A 330 -15.22 66.67 -7.89
CA HIS A 330 -15.62 67.48 -6.74
C HIS A 330 -14.47 67.82 -5.78
N SER A 331 -14.47 69.10 -5.41
CA SER A 331 -13.50 69.84 -4.62
C SER A 331 -13.51 69.50 -3.12
N THR A 332 -12.51 70.06 -2.41
CA THR A 332 -12.45 70.35 -0.95
C THR A 332 -12.20 69.12 -0.05
N SER A 333 -11.27 69.08 0.92
CA SER A 333 -10.75 70.11 1.83
C SER A 333 -9.36 69.76 2.38
N ILE A 334 -8.61 70.82 2.65
CA ILE A 334 -7.42 70.91 3.51
C ILE A 334 -7.75 70.44 4.95
N PRO A 335 -6.79 69.85 5.68
CA PRO A 335 -6.36 70.51 6.90
C PRO A 335 -4.83 70.59 7.00
N ASP A 336 -4.37 71.82 6.95
CA ASP A 336 -3.12 72.32 7.47
C ASP A 336 -3.47 72.83 8.86
N ASN A 337 -2.89 72.27 9.93
CA ASN A 337 -2.59 73.10 11.10
C ASN A 337 -1.52 72.49 12.02
N HIS A 338 -0.53 73.34 12.23
CA HIS A 338 0.47 73.36 13.27
C HIS A 338 -0.10 73.40 14.71
N GLN A 339 0.73 72.92 15.63
CA GLN A 339 0.98 73.39 17.01
C GLN A 339 -0.23 73.60 17.96
N ARG A 340 -0.26 72.84 19.06
CA ARG A 340 0.30 73.31 20.35
C ARG A 340 0.56 72.16 21.31
#